data_AF-A0A832KGZ6-F1
#
_entry.id   AF-A0A832KGZ6-F1
#
_cell.length_a   1.000
_cell.length_b   1.000
_cell.length_c   1.000
_cell.angle_alpha   90.00
_cell.angle_beta   90.00
_cell.angle_gamma   90.00
#
_symmetry.space_group_name_H-M   'P 1'
#
loop_
_entity.id
_entity.type
_entity.pdbx_description
1 polymer ?
#
loop_
_entity_poly.entity_id
_entity_poly.type
_entity_poly.pdbx_seq_one_letter_code
_entity_poly.pdbx_strand_id
1 'polypeptide(L)'
;MDGFTLLVYMISFALGCMTLALAIVYSMHSSHQWTKYFIICHASLLGCMMLLALQLISELFLVGTVSVVVYYVITAVFIADVTFLTVFLPYFTTWVIAQPWRNPYKAVFTLLACAYLGLGVFNAVTGIKVLDDLMILLFVFVVGFCLTIMLKNLSSIENKTARATCITIIIVSAAMLPSILLSLVFPSIKPLMYGVYFLAFSITVMTFLFMEFVRLFKEGVIGKKDLSLSDLSSYHITEREFAVIQLVSNGMTNKEIAFELGISANTVNNHVANIFSKTKVRSRIDLLNLLKQSW
;
A
#
# COMPACT_ATOMS: atom_id res chain seq x y z
N MET A 1 11.56 10.44 30.84
CA MET A 1 10.40 10.27 29.93
C MET A 1 10.56 9.02 29.06
N ASP A 2 11.55 8.19 29.39
CA ASP A 2 12.22 7.38 28.38
C ASP A 2 11.62 5.98 28.32
N GLY A 3 11.15 5.43 29.45
CA GLY A 3 10.43 4.17 29.48
C GLY A 3 9.10 4.19 28.70
N PHE A 4 8.30 5.26 28.83
CA PHE A 4 7.04 5.38 28.10
C PHE A 4 7.26 5.59 26.60
N THR A 5 8.22 6.44 26.23
CA THR A 5 8.58 6.65 24.81
C THR A 5 9.11 5.37 24.18
N LEU A 6 9.97 4.63 24.89
CA LEU A 6 10.47 3.33 24.45
C LEU A 6 9.32 2.34 24.23
N LEU A 7 8.37 2.28 25.16
CA LEU A 7 7.18 1.44 25.02
C LEU A 7 6.39 1.79 23.75
N VAL A 8 6.18 3.09 23.48
CA VAL A 8 5.50 3.53 22.26
C VAL A 8 6.29 3.11 21.02
N TYR A 9 7.62 3.25 20.99
CA TYR A 9 8.44 2.79 19.87
C TYR A 9 8.37 1.28 19.66
N MET A 10 8.41 0.49 20.73
CA MET A 10 8.31 -0.97 20.66
C MET A 10 6.94 -1.42 20.13
N ILE A 11 5.85 -0.83 20.62
CA ILE A 11 4.49 -1.12 20.13
C ILE A 11 4.36 -0.70 18.65
N SER A 12 4.88 0.48 18.32
CA SER A 12 4.92 1.02 16.96
C SER A 12 5.65 0.07 16.01
N PHE A 13 6.84 -0.39 16.40
CA PHE A 13 7.64 -1.35 15.65
C PHE A 13 6.91 -2.68 15.47
N ALA A 14 6.33 -3.24 16.55
CA ALA A 14 5.60 -4.50 16.49
C ALA A 14 4.39 -4.45 15.52
N LEU A 15 3.58 -3.40 15.61
CA LEU A 15 2.45 -3.18 14.68
C LEU A 15 2.92 -2.89 13.26
N GLY A 16 4.03 -2.16 13.12
CA GLY A 16 4.66 -1.93 11.82
C GLY A 16 5.11 -3.23 11.16
N CYS A 17 5.68 -4.18 11.90
CA CYS A 17 6.01 -5.53 11.41
C CYS A 17 4.77 -6.31 10.96
N MET A 18 3.67 -6.26 11.72
CA MET A 18 2.40 -6.91 11.33
C MET A 18 1.85 -6.31 10.03
N THR A 19 1.90 -4.98 9.92
CA THR A 19 1.49 -4.26 8.70
C THR A 19 2.35 -4.67 7.50
N LEU A 20 3.67 -4.79 7.70
CA LEU A 20 4.60 -5.24 6.66
C LEU A 20 4.30 -6.67 6.20
N ALA A 21 4.05 -7.59 7.13
CA ALA A 21 3.70 -8.96 6.82
C ALA A 21 2.42 -9.05 5.98
N LEU A 22 1.36 -8.32 6.38
CA LEU A 22 0.12 -8.24 5.61
C LEU A 22 0.34 -7.60 4.23
N ALA A 23 1.22 -6.60 4.13
CA ALA A 23 1.55 -5.94 2.86
C ALA A 23 2.25 -6.90 1.88
N ILE A 24 3.16 -7.73 2.39
CA ILE A 24 3.84 -8.78 1.61
C ILE A 24 2.81 -9.78 1.08
N VAL A 25 1.94 -10.30 1.95
CA VAL A 25 0.86 -11.23 1.55
C VAL A 25 -0.05 -10.58 0.51
N TYR A 26 -0.47 -9.33 0.73
CA TYR A 26 -1.27 -8.59 -0.24
C TYR A 26 -0.57 -8.42 -1.59
N SER A 27 0.73 -8.12 -1.59
CA SER A 27 1.53 -7.98 -2.82
C SER A 27 1.72 -9.30 -3.57
N MET A 28 1.62 -10.45 -2.92
CA MET A 28 1.69 -11.75 -3.60
C MET A 28 0.40 -12.06 -4.39
N HIS A 29 -0.73 -11.52 -3.95
CA HIS A 29 -2.03 -11.71 -4.61
C HIS A 29 -2.43 -10.56 -5.56
N SER A 30 -1.84 -9.38 -5.40
CA SER A 30 -2.15 -8.20 -6.21
C SER A 30 -1.15 -8.01 -7.35
N SER A 31 -1.63 -7.77 -8.57
CA SER A 31 -0.78 -7.46 -9.73
C SER A 31 -0.29 -6.00 -9.79
N HIS A 32 -0.75 -5.14 -8.87
CA HIS A 32 -0.46 -3.71 -8.90
C HIS A 32 0.98 -3.43 -8.43
N GLN A 33 1.75 -2.66 -9.20
CA GLN A 33 3.15 -2.37 -8.85
C GLN A 33 3.32 -1.49 -7.60
N TRP A 34 2.33 -0.65 -7.26
CA TRP A 34 2.40 0.23 -6.10
C TRP A 34 2.54 -0.54 -4.77
N THR A 35 2.08 -1.80 -4.70
CA THR A 35 2.17 -2.63 -3.49
C THR A 35 3.61 -2.96 -3.13
N LYS A 36 4.46 -3.22 -4.13
CA LYS A 36 5.90 -3.44 -3.92
C LYS A 36 6.60 -2.19 -3.39
N TYR A 37 6.28 -1.03 -3.95
CA TYR A 37 6.82 0.24 -3.47
C TYR A 37 6.29 0.60 -2.08
N PHE A 38 5.06 0.22 -1.75
CA PHE A 38 4.53 0.35 -0.40
C PHE A 38 5.33 -0.48 0.62
N ILE A 39 5.68 -1.73 0.29
CA ILE A 39 6.53 -2.58 1.15
C ILE A 39 7.88 -1.89 1.43
N ILE A 40 8.53 -1.35 0.40
CA ILE A 40 9.80 -0.60 0.56
C ILE A 40 9.59 0.63 1.45
N CYS A 41 8.56 1.42 1.19
CA CYS A 41 8.23 2.61 1.98
C CYS A 41 8.04 2.27 3.46
N HIS A 42 7.23 1.25 3.73
CA HIS A 42 6.85 0.85 5.08
C HIS A 42 8.02 0.19 5.82
N ALA A 43 8.86 -0.59 5.11
CA ALA A 43 10.08 -1.16 5.68
C ALA A 43 11.10 -0.07 6.10
N SER A 44 11.28 0.99 5.30
CA SER A 44 12.11 2.14 5.70
C SER A 44 11.55 2.87 6.91
N LEU A 45 10.24 3.18 6.93
CA LEU A 45 9.63 3.82 8.10
C LEU A 45 9.75 2.95 9.37
N LEU A 46 9.62 1.62 9.22
CA LEU A 46 9.86 0.66 10.31
C LEU A 46 11.33 0.66 10.77
N GLY A 47 12.27 0.79 9.83
CA GLY A 47 13.71 0.95 10.10
C GLY A 47 14.00 2.20 10.93
N CYS A 48 13.44 3.35 10.56
CA CYS A 48 13.49 4.58 11.36
C CYS A 48 13.02 4.34 12.81
N MET A 49 11.89 3.67 13.00
CA MET A 49 11.36 3.39 14.34
C MET A 49 12.26 2.45 15.15
N MET A 50 12.84 1.44 14.52
CA MET A 50 13.81 0.54 15.15
C MET A 50 15.06 1.30 15.60
N LEU A 51 15.60 2.17 14.73
CA LEU A 51 16.78 2.98 15.05
C LEU A 51 16.51 3.94 16.21
N LEU A 52 15.33 4.57 16.26
CA LEU A 52 14.93 5.42 17.39
C LEU A 52 14.79 4.62 18.70
N ALA A 53 14.27 3.40 18.65
CA ALA A 53 14.21 2.52 19.82
C ALA A 53 15.61 2.09 20.29
N LEU A 54 16.48 1.69 19.36
CA LEU A 54 17.86 1.31 19.64
C LEU A 54 18.67 2.47 20.22
N GLN A 55 18.46 3.69 19.72
CA GLN A 55 19.08 4.90 20.24
C GLN A 55 18.75 5.09 21.73
N LEU A 56 17.47 4.99 22.07
CA LEU A 56 16.99 5.15 23.44
C LEU A 56 17.49 4.02 24.36
N ILE A 57 17.55 2.78 23.87
CA ILE A 57 18.14 1.65 24.60
C ILE A 57 19.64 1.89 24.83
N SER A 58 20.38 2.33 23.80
CA SER A 58 21.81 2.61 23.90
C SER A 58 22.10 3.64 25.00
N GLU A 59 21.32 4.71 25.06
CA GLU A 59 21.45 5.76 26.08
C GLU A 59 21.18 5.26 27.50
N LEU A 60 20.28 4.28 27.66
CA LEU A 60 19.94 3.71 28.96
C LEU A 60 20.97 2.71 29.48
N PHE A 61 21.61 1.95 28.59
CA PHE A 61 22.39 0.77 28.98
C PHE A 61 23.90 0.86 28.66
N LEU A 62 24.32 1.69 27.70
CA LEU A 62 25.72 1.80 27.31
C LEU A 62 26.37 3.04 27.91
N VAL A 63 27.64 2.90 28.31
CA VAL A 63 28.45 3.97 28.90
C VAL A 63 29.81 4.09 28.23
N GLY A 64 30.45 5.24 28.40
CA GLY A 64 31.80 5.51 27.88
C GLY A 64 31.87 5.53 26.35
N THR A 65 33.04 5.21 25.82
CA THR A 65 33.34 5.28 24.37
C THR A 65 32.41 4.44 23.52
N VAL A 66 31.94 3.29 24.02
CA VAL A 66 31.04 2.39 23.29
C VAL A 66 29.71 3.09 23.00
N SER A 67 29.13 3.76 24.00
CA SER A 67 27.87 4.50 23.85
C SER A 67 28.00 5.60 22.78
N VAL A 68 29.12 6.33 22.78
CA VAL A 68 29.41 7.38 21.79
C VAL A 68 29.50 6.81 20.38
N VAL A 69 30.22 5.70 20.18
CA VAL A 69 30.34 5.07 18.85
C VAL A 69 28.98 4.60 18.36
N VAL A 70 28.20 3.93 19.22
CA VAL A 70 26.86 3.43 18.87
C VAL A 70 25.92 4.59 18.51
N TYR A 71 25.94 5.69 19.27
CA TYR A 71 25.18 6.91 18.98
C TYR A 71 25.44 7.41 17.54
N TYR A 72 26.71 7.56 17.16
CA TYR A 72 27.06 8.08 15.83
C TYR A 72 26.70 7.11 14.70
N VAL A 73 26.86 5.81 14.91
CA VAL A 73 26.48 4.78 13.92
C VAL A 73 24.97 4.80 13.69
N ILE A 74 24.16 4.75 14.76
CA ILE A 74 22.70 4.78 14.65
C ILE A 74 22.25 6.10 14.00
N THR A 75 22.81 7.23 14.43
CA THR A 75 22.50 8.55 13.87
C THR A 75 22.81 8.62 12.37
N ALA A 76 23.97 8.11 11.93
CA ALA A 76 24.34 8.10 10.51
C ALA A 76 23.38 7.24 9.67
N VAL A 77 23.00 6.06 10.15
CA VAL A 77 22.05 5.18 9.45
C VAL A 77 20.65 5.82 9.41
N PHE A 78 20.22 6.45 10.50
CA PHE A 78 18.93 7.16 10.55
C PHE A 78 18.88 8.32 9.55
N ILE A 79 19.93 9.15 9.51
CA ILE A 79 20.03 10.26 8.54
C ILE A 79 19.97 9.72 7.10
N ALA A 80 20.68 8.62 6.81
CA ALA A 80 20.67 8.01 5.49
C ALA A 80 19.28 7.48 5.09
N ASP A 81 18.56 6.84 6.03
CA ASP A 81 17.22 6.32 5.78
C ASP A 81 16.19 7.44 5.54
N VAL A 82 16.21 8.51 6.34
CA VAL A 82 15.32 9.67 6.11
C VAL A 82 15.69 10.44 4.84
N THR A 83 16.99 10.48 4.48
CA THR A 83 17.45 11.01 3.19
C THR A 83 16.86 10.21 2.03
N PHE A 84 16.87 8.87 2.13
CA PHE A 84 16.23 8.00 1.16
C PHE A 84 14.72 8.27 1.08
N LEU A 85 14.03 8.33 2.22
CA LEU A 85 12.59 8.62 2.28
C LEU A 85 12.24 9.99 1.68
N THR A 86 13.13 10.98 1.78
CA THR A 86 12.95 12.32 1.19
C THR A 86 12.78 12.28 -0.33
N VAL A 87 13.42 11.33 -1.02
CA VAL A 87 13.25 11.10 -2.47
C VAL A 87 12.17 10.06 -2.73
N PHE A 88 12.15 9.00 -1.91
CA PHE A 88 11.32 7.83 -2.16
C PHE A 88 9.84 8.08 -1.91
N LEU A 89 9.45 8.86 -0.88
CA LEU A 89 8.05 9.13 -0.59
C LEU A 89 7.31 9.82 -1.76
N PRO A 90 7.86 10.90 -2.37
CA PRO A 90 7.24 11.49 -3.55
C PRO A 90 7.19 10.54 -4.75
N TYR A 91 8.26 9.77 -4.97
CA TYR A 91 8.30 8.75 -6.02
C TYR A 91 7.24 7.67 -5.79
N PHE A 92 7.11 7.13 -4.58
CA PHE A 92 6.07 6.19 -4.21
C PHE A 92 4.67 6.77 -4.44
N THR A 93 4.45 8.02 -4.05
CA THR A 93 3.16 8.71 -4.21
C THR A 93 2.73 8.74 -5.69
N THR A 94 3.66 8.90 -6.63
CA THR A 94 3.34 8.85 -8.08
C THR A 94 2.77 7.54 -8.57
N TRP A 95 3.24 6.42 -8.01
CA TRP A 95 2.73 5.09 -8.31
C TRP A 95 1.34 4.86 -7.72
N VAL A 96 1.06 5.43 -6.55
CA VAL A 96 -0.27 5.36 -5.92
C VAL A 96 -1.32 6.08 -6.77
N ILE A 97 -1.00 7.26 -7.30
CA ILE A 97 -1.94 8.07 -8.10
C ILE A 97 -1.88 7.79 -9.62
N ALA A 98 -0.99 6.89 -10.06
CA ALA A 98 -0.72 6.56 -11.46
C ALA A 98 -0.33 7.76 -12.36
N GLN A 99 0.40 8.73 -11.80
CA GLN A 99 0.87 9.92 -12.54
C GLN A 99 2.40 9.93 -12.59
N PRO A 100 3.05 9.89 -13.77
CA PRO A 100 4.50 9.74 -13.85
C PRO A 100 5.25 10.92 -13.23
N TRP A 101 6.29 10.61 -12.46
CA TRP A 101 7.20 11.60 -11.87
C TRP A 101 8.02 12.31 -12.98
N ARG A 102 7.67 13.56 -13.31
CA ARG A 102 8.31 14.36 -14.37
C ARG A 102 9.31 15.38 -13.81
N ASN A 103 10.25 15.83 -14.63
CA ASN A 103 11.06 17.01 -14.31
C ASN A 103 10.15 18.25 -14.25
N PRO A 104 10.35 19.18 -13.30
CA PRO A 104 11.54 19.36 -12.45
C PRO A 104 11.53 18.61 -11.10
N TYR A 105 10.45 17.90 -10.75
CA TYR A 105 10.29 17.34 -9.39
C TYR A 105 11.38 16.33 -9.00
N LYS A 106 11.87 15.51 -9.94
CA LYS A 106 13.03 14.63 -9.74
C LYS A 106 14.24 15.39 -9.18
N ALA A 107 14.67 16.43 -9.89
CA ALA A 107 15.82 17.21 -9.50
C ALA A 107 15.60 17.92 -8.15
N VAL A 108 14.41 18.50 -7.95
CA VAL A 108 14.08 19.20 -6.69
C VAL A 108 14.18 18.28 -5.49
N PHE A 109 13.57 17.09 -5.52
CA PHE A 109 13.59 16.19 -4.38
C PHE A 109 14.95 15.51 -4.17
N THR A 110 15.74 15.29 -5.22
CA THR A 110 17.15 14.90 -5.07
C THR A 110 17.96 16.00 -4.39
N LEU A 111 17.78 17.27 -4.78
CA LEU A 111 18.46 18.39 -4.12
C LEU A 111 18.04 18.54 -2.64
N LEU A 112 16.75 18.39 -2.33
CA LEU A 112 16.25 18.39 -0.96
C LEU A 112 16.83 17.23 -0.13
N ALA A 113 16.99 16.05 -0.71
CA ALA A 113 17.64 14.93 -0.03
C ALA A 113 19.13 15.20 0.22
N CYS A 114 19.86 15.75 -0.76
CA CYS A 114 21.25 16.18 -0.55
C CYS A 114 21.34 17.25 0.56
N ALA A 115 20.40 18.19 0.61
CA ALA A 115 20.33 19.20 1.66
C ALA A 115 20.04 18.55 3.03
N TYR A 116 19.09 17.62 3.11
CA TYR A 116 18.79 16.88 4.35
C TYR A 116 20.02 16.10 4.85
N LEU A 117 20.71 15.38 3.96
CA LEU A 117 21.93 14.65 4.29
C LEU A 117 23.04 15.58 4.79
N GLY A 118 23.27 16.70 4.09
CA GLY A 118 24.27 17.69 4.48
C GLY A 118 23.98 18.32 5.84
N LEU A 119 22.72 18.72 6.08
CA LEU A 119 22.26 19.22 7.37
C LEU A 119 22.43 18.17 8.46
N GLY A 120 22.09 16.90 8.19
CA GLY A 120 22.21 15.80 9.14
C GLY A 120 23.65 15.52 9.54
N VAL A 121 24.56 15.41 8.57
CA VAL A 121 25.99 15.20 8.84
C VAL A 121 26.56 16.38 9.62
N PHE A 122 26.22 17.61 9.23
CA PHE A 122 26.69 18.80 9.94
C PHE A 122 26.13 18.89 11.36
N ASN A 123 24.86 18.53 11.56
CA ASN A 123 24.23 18.47 12.88
C ASN A 123 24.84 17.39 13.76
N ALA A 124 25.15 16.21 13.22
CA ALA A 124 25.79 15.13 13.97
C ALA A 124 27.14 15.57 14.56
N VAL A 125 27.90 16.41 13.86
CA VAL A 125 29.20 16.92 14.34
C VAL A 125 29.06 18.11 15.29
N THR A 126 28.10 19.00 15.05
CA THR A 126 28.01 20.30 15.73
C THR A 126 26.99 20.36 16.87
N GLY A 127 25.95 19.52 16.84
CA GLY A 127 24.86 19.52 17.83
C GLY A 127 24.00 20.79 17.81
N ILE A 128 24.02 21.57 16.73
CA ILE A 128 23.27 22.83 16.64
C ILE A 128 21.78 22.55 16.46
N LYS A 129 20.98 22.90 17.46
CA LYS A 129 19.52 22.72 17.46
C LYS A 129 18.82 23.22 16.19
N VAL A 130 19.23 24.37 15.66
CA VAL A 130 18.61 24.95 14.45
C VAL A 130 18.70 24.02 13.24
N LEU A 131 19.77 23.22 13.12
CA LEU A 131 19.92 22.27 12.02
C LEU A 131 18.90 21.14 12.11
N ASP A 132 18.68 20.63 13.32
CA ASP A 132 17.65 19.64 13.61
C ASP A 132 16.24 20.16 13.29
N ASP A 133 15.92 21.39 13.69
CA ASP A 133 14.65 22.05 13.35
C ASP A 133 14.46 22.20 11.83
N LEU A 134 15.52 22.58 11.09
CA LEU A 134 15.49 22.67 9.63
C LEU A 134 15.27 21.32 8.95
N MET A 135 15.87 20.25 9.46
CA MET A 135 15.65 18.89 8.96
C MET A 135 14.20 18.44 9.14
N ILE A 136 13.59 18.74 10.30
CA ILE A 136 12.17 18.45 10.56
C ILE A 136 11.29 19.20 9.56
N LEU A 137 11.51 20.51 9.39
CA LEU A 137 10.74 21.34 8.47
C LEU A 137 10.85 20.83 7.03
N LEU A 138 12.04 20.42 6.60
CA LEU A 138 12.26 19.85 5.27
C LEU A 138 11.47 18.55 5.10
N PHE A 139 11.54 17.63 6.06
CA PHE A 139 10.81 16.36 5.95
C PHE A 139 9.30 16.55 6.04
N VAL A 140 8.81 17.44 6.91
CA VAL A 140 7.39 17.83 6.97
C VAL A 140 6.92 18.43 5.64
N PHE A 141 7.74 19.26 5.00
CA PHE A 141 7.45 19.78 3.66
C PHE A 141 7.32 18.66 2.62
N VAL A 142 8.20 17.66 2.64
CA VAL A 142 8.13 16.50 1.74
C VAL A 142 6.82 15.73 1.93
N VAL A 143 6.47 15.40 3.18
CA VAL A 143 5.22 14.69 3.48
C VAL A 143 4.02 15.55 3.09
N GLY A 144 4.00 16.84 3.44
CA GLY A 144 2.93 17.77 3.09
C GLY A 144 2.73 17.91 1.57
N PHE A 145 3.82 17.91 0.80
CA PHE A 145 3.76 17.87 -0.66
C PHE A 145 3.10 16.58 -1.15
N CYS A 146 3.53 15.41 -0.66
CA CYS A 146 2.94 14.11 -1.03
C CYS A 146 1.45 14.06 -0.73
N LEU A 147 1.02 14.52 0.45
CA LEU A 147 -0.40 14.60 0.83
C LEU A 147 -1.19 15.51 -0.09
N THR A 148 -0.63 16.68 -0.44
CA THR A 148 -1.29 17.65 -1.32
C THR A 148 -1.49 17.07 -2.73
N ILE A 149 -0.47 16.40 -3.26
CA ILE A 149 -0.54 15.74 -4.58
C ILE A 149 -1.52 14.57 -4.56
N MET A 150 -1.51 13.75 -3.51
CA MET A 150 -2.44 12.66 -3.33
C MET A 150 -3.88 13.17 -3.26
N LEU A 151 -4.14 14.20 -2.45
CA LEU A 151 -5.46 14.84 -2.30
C LEU A 151 -6.00 15.37 -3.63
N LYS A 152 -5.17 16.08 -4.42
CA LYS A 152 -5.56 16.64 -5.72
C LYS A 152 -5.91 15.56 -6.76
N ASN A 153 -5.35 14.37 -6.63
CA ASN A 153 -5.50 13.28 -7.60
C ASN A 153 -6.31 12.10 -7.04
N LEU A 154 -7.05 12.26 -5.93
CA LEU A 154 -7.87 11.16 -5.38
C LEU A 154 -8.88 10.60 -6.40
N SER A 155 -9.38 11.45 -7.31
CA SER A 155 -10.32 11.03 -8.35
C SER A 155 -9.70 10.14 -9.42
N SER A 156 -8.37 10.15 -9.61
CA SER A 156 -7.69 9.27 -10.58
C SER A 156 -7.54 7.83 -10.09
N ILE A 157 -7.78 7.57 -8.80
CA ILE A 157 -7.67 6.23 -8.22
C ILE A 157 -8.97 5.46 -8.50
N GLU A 158 -8.92 4.52 -9.44
CA GLU A 158 -10.06 3.69 -9.85
C GLU A 158 -10.52 2.73 -8.73
N ASN A 159 -9.57 2.14 -8.00
CA ASN A 159 -9.88 1.20 -6.93
C ASN A 159 -10.44 1.95 -5.71
N LYS A 160 -11.73 1.73 -5.43
CA LYS A 160 -12.47 2.39 -4.33
C LYS A 160 -11.82 2.16 -2.96
N THR A 161 -11.35 0.95 -2.68
CA THR A 161 -10.74 0.62 -1.39
C THR A 161 -9.39 1.32 -1.25
N ALA A 162 -8.54 1.29 -2.29
CA ALA A 162 -7.27 2.01 -2.30
C ALA A 162 -7.46 3.53 -2.14
N ARG A 163 -8.49 4.09 -2.79
CA ARG A 163 -8.86 5.51 -2.65
C ARG A 163 -9.29 5.86 -1.22
N ALA A 164 -10.10 5.01 -0.59
CA ALA A 164 -10.50 5.18 0.81
C ALA A 164 -9.28 5.16 1.74
N THR A 165 -8.33 4.25 1.52
CA THR A 165 -7.06 4.20 2.27
C THR A 165 -6.25 5.49 2.12
N CYS A 166 -6.15 6.02 0.90
CA CYS A 166 -5.47 7.29 0.66
C CYS A 166 -6.15 8.44 1.42
N ILE A 167 -7.49 8.47 1.46
CA ILE A 167 -8.24 9.45 2.25
C ILE A 167 -7.92 9.32 3.75
N THR A 168 -7.91 8.10 4.29
CA THR A 168 -7.59 7.90 5.71
C THR A 168 -6.14 8.29 6.02
N ILE A 169 -5.19 7.96 5.15
CA ILE A 169 -3.79 8.42 5.28
C ILE A 169 -3.72 9.95 5.28
N ILE A 170 -4.43 10.63 4.36
CA ILE A 170 -4.49 12.10 4.33
C ILE A 170 -5.02 12.67 5.65
N ILE A 171 -6.12 12.11 6.17
CA ILE A 171 -6.73 12.58 7.42
C ILE A 171 -5.77 12.40 8.59
N VAL A 172 -5.19 11.20 8.74
CA VAL A 172 -4.24 10.89 9.83
C VAL A 172 -3.02 11.78 9.75
N SER A 173 -2.41 11.91 8.58
CA SER A 173 -1.23 12.75 8.40
C SER A 173 -1.55 14.24 8.56
N ALA A 174 -2.70 14.73 8.10
CA ALA A 174 -3.12 16.12 8.31
C ALA A 174 -3.36 16.45 9.80
N ALA A 175 -3.81 15.47 10.59
CA ALA A 175 -3.94 15.62 12.04
C ALA A 175 -2.60 15.56 12.77
N MET A 176 -1.66 14.72 12.31
CA MET A 176 -0.38 14.47 13.00
C MET A 176 0.77 15.38 12.56
N LEU A 177 0.78 15.91 11.33
CA LEU A 177 1.84 16.85 10.92
C LEU A 177 1.90 18.11 11.81
N PRO A 178 0.78 18.74 12.20
CA PRO A 178 0.80 19.85 13.15
C PRO A 178 1.38 19.47 14.52
N SER A 179 1.17 18.24 15.00
CA SER A 179 1.74 17.80 16.29
C SER A 179 3.25 17.59 16.22
N ILE A 180 3.78 17.17 15.05
CA ILE A 180 5.21 17.16 14.80
C ILE A 180 5.77 18.58 14.75
N LEU A 181 5.09 19.53 14.12
CA LEU A 181 5.51 20.94 14.11
C LEU A 181 5.46 21.56 15.51
N LEU A 182 4.52 21.15 16.36
CA LEU A 182 4.46 21.57 17.77
C LEU A 182 5.74 21.18 18.54
N SER A 183 6.42 20.11 18.13
CA SER A 183 7.68 19.68 18.73
C SER A 183 8.83 20.67 18.53
N LEU A 184 8.74 21.59 17.56
CA LEU A 184 9.70 22.69 17.39
C LEU A 184 9.65 23.67 18.58
N VAL A 185 8.44 23.90 19.10
CA VAL A 185 8.18 24.76 20.26
C VAL A 185 8.43 24.00 21.57
N PHE A 186 8.09 22.71 21.60
CA PHE A 186 8.23 21.84 22.75
C PHE A 186 9.13 20.62 22.44
N PRO A 187 10.47 20.76 22.48
CA PRO A 187 11.38 19.69 22.08
C PRO A 187 11.21 18.38 22.87
N SER A 188 10.77 18.47 24.13
CA SER A 188 10.58 17.30 25.00
C SER A 188 9.55 16.31 24.45
N ILE A 189 8.52 16.77 23.72
CA ILE A 189 7.48 15.87 23.18
C ILE A 189 7.88 15.22 21.85
N LYS A 190 8.97 15.70 21.22
CA LYS A 190 9.40 15.28 19.88
C LYS A 190 9.54 13.76 19.72
N PRO A 191 10.24 13.03 20.62
CA PRO A 191 10.40 11.58 20.47
C PRO A 191 9.04 10.86 20.51
N LEU A 192 8.17 11.27 21.44
CA LEU A 192 6.84 10.68 21.56
C LEU A 192 6.00 10.90 20.30
N MET A 193 6.05 12.09 19.70
CA MET A 193 5.27 12.41 18.50
C MET A 193 5.65 11.56 17.28
N TYR A 194 6.94 11.21 17.12
CA TYR A 194 7.36 10.30 16.04
C TYR A 194 6.76 8.91 16.20
N GLY A 195 6.81 8.36 17.42
CA GLY A 195 6.21 7.08 17.72
C GLY A 195 4.70 7.08 17.51
N VAL A 196 4.01 8.09 18.04
CA VAL A 196 2.54 8.22 17.90
C VAL A 196 2.13 8.37 16.43
N TYR A 197 2.88 9.12 15.63
CA TYR A 197 2.56 9.27 14.22
C TYR A 197 2.72 7.96 13.44
N PHE A 198 3.86 7.28 13.59
CA PHE A 198 4.06 6.00 12.91
C PHE A 198 3.08 4.93 13.38
N LEU A 199 2.73 4.92 14.67
CA LEU A 199 1.71 4.05 15.23
C LEU A 199 0.34 4.28 14.56
N ALA A 200 -0.12 5.52 14.50
CA ALA A 200 -1.40 5.88 13.88
C ALA A 200 -1.43 5.54 12.38
N PHE A 201 -0.32 5.80 11.67
CA PHE A 201 -0.15 5.41 10.27
C PHE A 201 -0.21 3.88 10.10
N SER A 202 0.55 3.14 10.92
CA SER A 202 0.60 1.66 10.85
C SER A 202 -0.75 1.03 11.13
N ILE A 203 -1.48 1.48 12.16
CA ILE A 203 -2.84 1.00 12.45
C ILE A 203 -3.76 1.22 11.25
N THR A 204 -3.73 2.42 10.67
CA THR A 204 -4.56 2.77 9.51
C THR A 204 -4.32 1.83 8.34
N VAL A 205 -3.06 1.59 7.98
CA VAL A 205 -2.73 0.72 6.86
C VAL A 205 -2.98 -0.75 7.19
N MET A 206 -2.68 -1.18 8.41
CA MET A 206 -2.97 -2.53 8.89
C MET A 206 -4.46 -2.86 8.78
N THR A 207 -5.33 -1.97 9.25
CA THR A 207 -6.79 -2.18 9.17
C THR A 207 -7.24 -2.33 7.72
N PHE A 208 -6.73 -1.50 6.81
CA PHE A 208 -7.00 -1.64 5.38
C PHE A 208 -6.52 -2.99 4.81
N LEU A 209 -5.26 -3.33 5.04
CA LEU A 209 -4.67 -4.58 4.52
C LEU A 209 -5.35 -5.80 5.10
N PHE A 210 -5.77 -5.75 6.36
CA PHE A 210 -6.51 -6.82 7.00
C PHE A 210 -7.91 -6.98 6.39
N MET A 211 -8.64 -5.89 6.14
CA MET A 211 -9.94 -5.96 5.46
C MET A 211 -9.81 -6.57 4.06
N GLU A 212 -8.79 -6.18 3.31
CA GLU A 212 -8.55 -6.71 1.96
C GLU A 212 -8.07 -8.17 2.00
N PHE A 213 -7.25 -8.55 2.99
CA PHE A 213 -6.87 -9.94 3.23
C PHE A 213 -8.10 -10.81 3.53
N VAL A 214 -9.00 -10.36 4.42
CA VAL A 214 -10.26 -11.07 4.73
C VAL A 214 -11.13 -11.19 3.49
N ARG A 215 -11.18 -10.15 2.64
CA ARG A 215 -11.90 -10.19 1.36
C ARG A 215 -11.31 -11.24 0.42
N LEU A 216 -10.00 -11.24 0.21
CA LEU A 216 -9.32 -12.21 -0.64
C LEU A 216 -9.52 -13.64 -0.13
N PHE A 217 -9.44 -13.84 1.19
CA PHE A 217 -9.69 -15.13 1.81
C PHE A 217 -11.14 -15.59 1.62
N LYS A 218 -12.12 -14.68 1.75
CA LYS A 218 -13.53 -14.99 1.43
C LYS A 218 -13.71 -15.36 -0.04
N GLU A 219 -13.10 -14.63 -0.97
CA GLU A 219 -13.13 -14.94 -2.40
C GLU A 219 -12.40 -16.27 -2.74
N GLY A 220 -11.40 -16.67 -1.94
CA GLY A 220 -10.68 -17.94 -2.10
C GLY A 220 -11.34 -19.15 -1.42
N VAL A 221 -11.98 -18.97 -0.26
CA VAL A 221 -12.73 -20.01 0.46
C VAL A 221 -14.11 -20.23 -0.14
N ILE A 222 -14.77 -19.14 -0.55
CA ILE A 222 -15.86 -19.19 -1.53
C ILE A 222 -15.17 -19.28 -2.89
N GLY A 223 -14.35 -20.33 -3.10
CA GLY A 223 -13.77 -20.62 -4.40
C GLY A 223 -14.90 -20.51 -5.43
N LYS A 224 -14.62 -19.95 -6.62
CA LYS A 224 -15.56 -19.94 -7.75
C LYS A 224 -16.32 -21.26 -7.69
N LYS A 225 -17.60 -21.22 -7.29
CA LYS A 225 -18.42 -22.42 -7.29
C LYS A 225 -18.45 -22.78 -8.76
N ASP A 226 -17.68 -23.78 -9.19
CA ASP A 226 -17.62 -24.12 -10.61
C ASP A 226 -19.04 -24.39 -11.06
N LEU A 227 -19.39 -23.86 -12.23
CA LEU A 227 -20.77 -23.84 -12.68
C LEU A 227 -21.09 -25.31 -12.77
N SER A 228 -22.09 -25.78 -12.06
CA SER A 228 -22.51 -27.16 -12.24
C SER A 228 -23.68 -27.16 -13.20
N LEU A 229 -23.81 -28.23 -13.98
CA LEU A 229 -25.00 -28.45 -14.79
C LEU A 229 -26.28 -28.34 -13.92
N SER A 230 -26.19 -28.76 -12.65
CA SER A 230 -27.30 -28.67 -11.68
C SER A 230 -27.74 -27.24 -11.37
N ASP A 231 -26.82 -26.26 -11.36
CA ASP A 231 -27.18 -24.85 -11.12
C ASP A 231 -28.03 -24.28 -12.28
N LEU A 232 -27.96 -24.89 -13.47
CA LEU A 232 -28.73 -24.50 -14.66
C LEU A 232 -29.89 -25.46 -14.99
N SER A 233 -30.26 -26.34 -14.06
CA SER A 233 -31.33 -27.32 -14.25
C SER A 233 -32.68 -26.69 -14.63
N SER A 234 -32.99 -25.50 -14.11
CA SER A 234 -34.21 -24.75 -14.44
C SER A 234 -34.32 -24.35 -15.92
N TYR A 235 -33.18 -24.19 -16.60
CA TYR A 235 -33.10 -23.79 -18.01
C TYR A 235 -33.01 -24.99 -18.96
N HIS A 236 -33.02 -26.23 -18.46
CA HIS A 236 -32.94 -27.44 -19.27
C HIS A 236 -31.74 -27.45 -20.23
N ILE A 237 -30.60 -26.99 -19.73
CA ILE A 237 -29.33 -26.96 -20.46
C ILE A 237 -28.77 -28.38 -20.56
N THR A 238 -28.38 -28.77 -21.77
CA THR A 238 -27.73 -30.05 -22.04
C THR A 238 -26.25 -30.00 -21.69
N GLU A 239 -25.60 -31.16 -21.49
CA GLU A 239 -24.15 -31.22 -21.23
C GLU A 239 -23.33 -30.52 -22.32
N ARG A 240 -23.75 -30.63 -23.59
CA ARG A 240 -23.04 -29.99 -24.70
C ARG A 240 -23.20 -28.47 -24.70
N GLU A 241 -24.40 -27.97 -24.41
CA GLU A 241 -24.64 -26.53 -24.24
C GLU A 241 -23.91 -25.99 -23.00
N PHE A 242 -23.85 -26.78 -21.93
CA PHE A 242 -23.11 -26.44 -20.72
C PHE A 242 -21.61 -26.30 -20.97
N ALA A 243 -21.00 -27.22 -21.73
CA ALA A 243 -19.60 -27.10 -22.16
C ALA A 243 -19.37 -25.79 -22.95
N VAL A 244 -20.31 -25.42 -23.84
CA VAL A 244 -20.24 -24.13 -24.56
C VAL A 244 -20.37 -22.94 -23.58
N ILE A 245 -21.25 -23.02 -22.58
CA ILE A 245 -21.41 -21.98 -21.54
C ILE A 245 -20.11 -21.78 -20.75
N GLN A 246 -19.43 -22.85 -20.36
CA GLN A 246 -18.15 -22.77 -19.64
C GLN A 246 -17.06 -22.07 -20.47
N LEU A 247 -16.97 -22.37 -21.76
CA LEU A 247 -15.98 -21.72 -22.62
C LEU A 247 -16.37 -20.26 -22.92
N VAL A 248 -17.67 -19.97 -23.00
CA VAL A 248 -18.18 -18.60 -23.11
C VAL A 248 -17.86 -17.78 -21.87
N SER A 249 -17.99 -18.34 -20.66
CA SER A 249 -17.67 -17.66 -19.39
C SER A 249 -16.18 -17.40 -19.20
N ASN A 250 -15.33 -18.18 -19.88
CA ASN A 250 -13.89 -17.94 -20.00
C ASN A 250 -13.53 -16.89 -21.06
N GLY A 251 -14.51 -16.29 -21.74
CA GLY A 251 -14.30 -15.20 -22.70
C GLY A 251 -13.94 -15.63 -24.13
N MET A 252 -13.91 -16.94 -24.42
CA MET A 252 -13.54 -17.47 -25.74
C MET A 252 -14.54 -17.11 -26.82
N THR A 253 -14.09 -16.73 -28.00
CA THR A 253 -14.93 -16.48 -29.18
C THR A 253 -15.50 -17.78 -29.74
N ASN A 254 -16.59 -17.70 -30.52
CA ASN A 254 -17.19 -18.90 -31.12
C ASN A 254 -16.22 -19.70 -32.01
N LYS A 255 -15.20 -19.03 -32.59
CA LYS A 255 -14.13 -19.70 -33.36
C LYS A 255 -13.17 -20.47 -32.45
N GLU A 256 -12.78 -19.88 -31.33
CA GLU A 256 -11.91 -20.53 -30.33
C GLU A 256 -12.65 -21.70 -29.65
N ILE A 257 -13.93 -21.53 -29.35
CA ILE A 257 -14.79 -22.60 -28.82
C ILE A 257 -14.93 -23.75 -29.82
N ALA A 258 -15.11 -23.42 -31.11
CA ALA A 258 -15.22 -24.41 -32.17
C ALA A 258 -13.95 -25.26 -32.30
N PHE A 259 -12.80 -24.60 -32.22
CA PHE A 259 -11.49 -25.25 -32.19
C PHE A 259 -11.34 -26.17 -30.96
N GLU A 260 -11.63 -25.65 -29.76
CA GLU A 260 -11.52 -26.39 -28.50
C GLU A 260 -12.43 -27.63 -28.46
N LEU A 261 -13.65 -27.50 -28.97
CA LEU A 261 -14.65 -28.56 -28.94
C LEU A 261 -14.63 -29.49 -30.16
N GLY A 262 -13.72 -29.27 -31.12
CA GLY A 262 -13.60 -30.06 -32.34
C GLY A 262 -14.83 -30.01 -33.26
N ILE A 263 -15.54 -28.88 -33.31
CA ILE A 263 -16.78 -28.70 -34.10
C ILE A 263 -16.70 -27.45 -34.98
N SER A 264 -17.67 -27.26 -35.88
CA SER A 264 -17.69 -26.06 -36.72
C SER A 264 -18.13 -24.81 -35.93
N ALA A 265 -17.63 -23.62 -36.32
CA ALA A 265 -18.09 -22.35 -35.75
C ALA A 265 -19.60 -22.13 -35.94
N ASN A 266 -20.18 -22.66 -37.02
CA ASN A 266 -21.61 -22.62 -37.25
C ASN A 266 -22.38 -23.48 -36.21
N THR A 267 -21.83 -24.64 -35.84
CA THR A 267 -22.37 -25.49 -34.78
C THR A 267 -22.33 -24.79 -33.42
N VAL A 268 -21.25 -24.07 -33.11
CA VAL A 268 -21.17 -23.24 -31.88
C VAL A 268 -22.21 -22.12 -31.90
N ASN A 269 -22.38 -21.42 -33.04
CA ASN A 269 -23.42 -20.39 -33.18
C ASN A 269 -24.81 -20.94 -32.87
N ASN A 270 -25.12 -22.15 -33.37
CA ASN A 270 -26.39 -22.82 -33.11
C ASN A 270 -26.55 -23.16 -31.62
N HIS A 271 -25.50 -23.68 -30.97
CA HIS A 271 -25.53 -23.91 -29.52
C HIS A 271 -25.77 -22.62 -28.73
N VAL A 272 -25.08 -21.52 -29.07
CA VAL A 272 -25.25 -20.22 -28.42
C VAL A 272 -26.67 -19.67 -28.61
N ALA A 273 -27.24 -19.80 -29.83
CA ALA A 273 -28.62 -19.39 -30.10
C ALA A 273 -29.64 -20.19 -29.25
N ASN A 274 -29.43 -21.50 -29.13
CA ASN A 274 -30.27 -22.36 -28.30
C ASN A 274 -30.15 -22.01 -26.81
N ILE A 275 -28.94 -21.74 -26.33
CA ILE A 275 -28.69 -21.28 -24.96
C ILE A 275 -29.44 -19.97 -24.70
N PHE A 276 -29.37 -19.00 -25.62
CA PHE A 276 -30.07 -17.73 -25.48
C PHE A 276 -31.59 -17.90 -25.44
N SER A 277 -32.11 -18.78 -26.29
CA SER A 277 -33.54 -19.13 -26.28
C SER A 277 -33.98 -19.74 -24.94
N LYS A 278 -33.23 -20.74 -24.44
CA LYS A 278 -33.53 -21.44 -23.17
C LYS A 278 -33.41 -20.55 -21.94
N THR A 279 -32.41 -19.66 -21.92
CA THR A 279 -32.15 -18.74 -20.80
C THR A 279 -32.91 -17.41 -20.92
N LYS A 280 -33.61 -17.18 -22.03
CA LYS A 280 -34.36 -15.95 -22.34
C LYS A 280 -33.51 -14.67 -22.35
N VAL A 281 -32.21 -14.81 -22.59
CA VAL A 281 -31.28 -13.68 -22.73
C VAL A 281 -31.11 -13.30 -24.19
N ARG A 282 -30.72 -12.06 -24.47
CA ARG A 282 -30.64 -11.53 -25.85
C ARG A 282 -29.22 -11.37 -26.36
N SER A 283 -28.25 -11.39 -25.46
CA SER A 283 -26.86 -11.19 -25.80
C SER A 283 -25.94 -12.06 -24.95
N ARG A 284 -24.71 -12.17 -25.42
CA ARG A 284 -23.62 -12.80 -24.69
C ARG A 284 -23.37 -12.15 -23.34
N ILE A 285 -23.48 -10.82 -23.28
CA ILE A 285 -23.31 -10.05 -22.05
C ILE A 285 -24.44 -10.38 -21.07
N ASP A 286 -25.68 -10.47 -21.57
CA ASP A 286 -26.83 -10.85 -20.75
C ASP A 286 -26.69 -12.28 -20.20
N LEU A 287 -26.20 -13.23 -21.01
CA LEU A 287 -25.87 -14.58 -20.55
C LEU A 287 -24.83 -14.54 -19.42
N LEU A 288 -23.74 -13.80 -19.59
CA LEU A 288 -22.69 -13.68 -18.56
C LEU A 288 -23.23 -13.03 -17.27
N ASN A 289 -24.15 -12.07 -17.39
CA ASN A 289 -24.80 -11.44 -16.24
C ASN A 289 -25.77 -12.39 -15.54
N LEU A 290 -26.55 -13.18 -16.29
CA LEU A 290 -27.44 -14.20 -15.74
C LEU A 290 -26.65 -15.27 -14.97
N LEU A 291 -25.54 -15.74 -15.55
CA LEU A 291 -24.66 -16.69 -14.88
C LEU A 291 -24.15 -16.10 -13.56
N LYS A 292 -23.65 -14.85 -13.56
CA LYS A 292 -23.24 -14.12 -12.34
C LYS A 292 -24.32 -13.93 -11.27
N GLN A 293 -25.61 -13.93 -11.63
CA GLN A 293 -26.71 -13.82 -10.67
C GLN A 293 -27.14 -15.18 -10.10
N SER A 294 -26.79 -16.26 -10.80
CA SER A 294 -27.16 -17.62 -10.42
C SER A 294 -26.18 -18.23 -9.39
N TRP A 295 -25.13 -17.49 -9.00
CA TRP A 295 -24.12 -17.89 -8.01
C TRP A 295 -23.48 -16.70 -7.24
#